data_AF-A0ABD6WIK9-F1
#
_entry.id   AF-A0ABD6WIK9-F1
#
_cell.length_a   1.000
_cell.length_b   1.000
_cell.length_c   1.000
_cell.angle_alpha   90.00
_cell.angle_beta   90.00
_cell.angle_gamma   90.00
#
_symmetry.space_group_name_H-M   'P 1'
#
loop_
_entity.id
_entity.type
_entity.pdbx_description
1 polymer ?
#
loop_
_entity_poly.entity_id
_entity_poly.type
_entity_poly.pdbx_seq_one_letter_code
_entity_poly.pdbx_strand_id
1 'polypeptide(L)'
;MSGTALVETFLEPPRTRGEWTADGIRAIGAASIVAAAIGWDLVDVAVLALAAIGLVLPRFLGIRPALDALFGLALLVASWSSVLGLYEAWPQWDLVVHCVLNGLIAAVAYIVAARAGVVPAVAGDRGPLLPAVVLCACFGTTAGVLWEWGEWAGHRFIDSSIFVGYEDTLGDLAAGALGSILAGALMRFWSAKSRVVGPGASRGVGGAA
;
A
#
# COMPACT_ATOMS: atom_id res chain seq x y z
N MET A 1 9.02 12.14 10.98
CA MET A 1 9.78 12.55 9.77
C MET A 1 9.36 13.98 9.43
N SER A 2 10.28 14.87 9.04
CA SER A 2 9.91 16.22 8.62
C SER A 2 9.30 16.21 7.22
N GLY A 3 8.47 17.21 6.88
CA GLY A 3 7.89 17.35 5.55
C GLY A 3 8.97 17.48 4.45
N THR A 4 10.06 18.18 4.75
CA THR A 4 11.22 18.31 3.85
C THR A 4 11.83 16.96 3.49
N ALA A 5 12.02 16.06 4.47
CA ALA A 5 12.60 14.74 4.22
C ALA A 5 11.70 13.86 3.32
N LEU A 6 10.37 14.00 3.42
CA LEU A 6 9.44 13.28 2.54
C LEU A 6 9.56 13.77 1.09
N VAL A 7 9.65 15.08 0.88
CA VAL A 7 9.80 15.67 -0.46
C VAL A 7 11.15 15.30 -1.06
N GLU A 8 12.24 15.40 -0.31
CA GLU A 8 13.58 14.99 -0.77
C GLU A 8 13.62 13.51 -1.15
N THR A 9 13.02 12.64 -0.33
CA THR A 9 12.93 11.20 -0.62
C THR A 9 12.13 10.93 -1.89
N PHE A 10 11.04 11.67 -2.12
CA PHE A 10 10.23 11.52 -3.33
C PHE A 10 10.98 11.92 -4.61
N LEU A 11 11.74 13.01 -4.55
CA LEU A 11 12.50 13.56 -5.67
C LEU A 11 13.78 12.78 -5.99
N GLU A 12 14.21 11.89 -5.10
CA GLU A 12 15.42 11.10 -5.35
C GLU A 12 15.24 10.18 -6.57
N PRO A 13 16.16 10.21 -7.54
CA PRO A 13 16.05 9.38 -8.73
C PRO A 13 16.23 7.89 -8.39
N PRO A 14 15.52 6.97 -9.08
CA PRO A 14 15.70 5.53 -8.90
C PRO A 14 17.13 5.11 -9.30
N ARG A 15 17.80 4.37 -8.42
CA ARG A 15 19.17 3.85 -8.59
C ARG A 15 19.21 2.33 -8.73
N THR A 16 18.24 1.61 -8.16
CA THR A 16 18.21 0.13 -8.21
C THR A 16 17.10 -0.39 -9.13
N ARG A 17 17.23 -1.64 -9.59
CA ARG A 17 16.21 -2.29 -10.43
C ARG A 17 14.83 -2.28 -9.78
N GLY A 18 14.74 -2.56 -8.48
CA GLY A 18 13.46 -2.57 -7.77
C GLY A 18 12.80 -1.20 -7.70
N GLU A 19 13.60 -0.13 -7.67
CA GLU A 19 13.09 1.24 -7.68
C GLU A 19 12.53 1.62 -9.05
N TRP A 20 13.25 1.25 -10.12
CA TRP A 20 12.75 1.38 -11.49
C TRP A 20 11.47 0.57 -11.71
N THR A 21 11.37 -0.63 -11.15
CA THR A 21 10.14 -1.44 -11.21
C THR A 21 8.97 -0.73 -10.53
N ALA A 22 9.15 -0.22 -9.31
CA ALA A 22 8.10 0.52 -8.61
C ALA A 22 7.67 1.78 -9.39
N ASP A 23 8.62 2.49 -9.99
CA ASP A 23 8.34 3.67 -10.82
C ASP A 23 7.57 3.30 -12.10
N GLY A 24 7.93 2.18 -12.74
CA GLY A 24 7.18 1.64 -13.88
C GLY A 24 5.73 1.31 -13.52
N ILE A 25 5.49 0.70 -12.35
CA ILE A 25 4.14 0.40 -11.85
C ILE A 25 3.32 1.69 -11.68
N ARG A 26 3.91 2.78 -11.18
CA ARG A 26 3.23 4.08 -11.09
C ARG A 26 2.87 4.65 -12.45
N ALA A 27 3.78 4.53 -13.42
CA ALA A 27 3.51 4.95 -14.80
C ALA A 27 2.36 4.14 -15.41
N ILE A 28 2.29 2.83 -15.15
CA ILE A 28 1.16 1.98 -15.55
C ILE A 28 -0.13 2.45 -14.87
N GLY A 29 -0.10 2.82 -13.59
CA GLY A 29 -1.26 3.39 -12.91
C GLY A 29 -1.76 4.69 -13.54
N ALA A 30 -0.86 5.63 -13.85
CA ALA A 30 -1.22 6.85 -14.56
C ALA A 30 -1.83 6.56 -15.95
N ALA A 31 -1.25 5.62 -16.70
CA ALA A 31 -1.78 5.17 -17.98
C ALA A 31 -3.15 4.47 -17.83
N SER A 32 -3.37 3.74 -16.74
CA SER A 32 -4.64 3.06 -16.45
C SER A 32 -5.78 4.05 -16.24
N ILE A 33 -5.55 5.17 -15.56
CA ILE A 33 -6.55 6.25 -15.43
C ILE A 33 -6.95 6.78 -16.81
N VAL A 34 -5.98 7.03 -17.69
CA VAL A 34 -6.25 7.51 -19.05
C VAL A 34 -7.02 6.47 -19.86
N ALA A 35 -6.66 5.18 -19.74
CA ALA A 35 -7.35 4.10 -20.41
C ALA A 35 -8.82 3.98 -19.95
N ALA A 36 -9.05 4.02 -18.63
CA ALA A 36 -10.39 4.00 -18.07
C ALA A 36 -11.22 5.21 -18.51
N ALA A 37 -10.64 6.41 -18.56
CA ALA A 37 -11.34 7.61 -19.01
C ALA A 37 -11.77 7.58 -20.49
N ILE A 38 -11.19 6.67 -21.29
CA ILE A 38 -11.53 6.49 -22.71
C ILE A 38 -12.53 5.34 -22.89
N GLY A 39 -12.37 4.25 -22.14
CA GLY A 39 -13.07 2.98 -22.39
C GLY A 39 -14.11 2.57 -21.34
N TRP A 40 -14.18 3.25 -20.21
CA TRP A 40 -14.95 2.85 -19.02
C TRP A 40 -15.65 4.05 -18.37
N ASP A 41 -16.32 3.78 -17.26
CA ASP A 41 -17.26 4.69 -16.62
C ASP A 41 -16.54 5.62 -15.62
N LEU A 42 -17.24 6.66 -15.15
CA LEU A 42 -16.67 7.61 -14.20
C LEU A 42 -16.27 6.95 -12.86
N VAL A 43 -17.00 5.91 -12.45
CA VAL A 43 -16.70 5.14 -11.23
C VAL A 43 -15.36 4.40 -11.37
N ASP A 44 -15.11 3.77 -12.52
CA ASP A 44 -13.86 3.07 -12.81
C ASP A 44 -12.66 4.03 -12.81
N VAL A 45 -12.84 5.21 -13.39
CA VAL A 45 -11.85 6.29 -13.35
C VAL A 45 -11.57 6.71 -11.90
N ALA A 46 -12.61 6.86 -11.08
CA ALA A 46 -12.47 7.24 -9.68
C ALA A 46 -11.72 6.17 -8.86
N VAL A 47 -12.01 4.87 -9.08
CA VAL A 47 -11.31 3.75 -8.44
C VAL A 47 -9.81 3.77 -8.79
N LEU A 48 -9.47 3.94 -10.07
CA LEU A 48 -8.07 4.02 -10.50
C LEU A 48 -7.37 5.31 -10.02
N ALA A 49 -8.08 6.42 -9.93
CA ALA A 49 -7.56 7.65 -9.35
C ALA A 49 -7.26 7.51 -7.85
N LEU A 50 -8.15 6.84 -7.10
CA LEU A 50 -7.92 6.49 -5.69
C LEU A 50 -6.70 5.59 -5.54
N ALA A 51 -6.57 4.55 -6.37
CA ALA A 51 -5.40 3.68 -6.36
C ALA A 51 -4.11 4.46 -6.67
N ALA A 52 -4.13 5.42 -7.59
CA ALA A 52 -2.96 6.23 -7.90
C ALA A 52 -2.44 7.05 -6.70
N ILE A 53 -3.32 7.51 -5.81
CA ILE A 53 -2.90 8.12 -4.53
C ILE A 53 -2.10 7.10 -3.72
N GLY A 54 -2.61 5.85 -3.62
CA GLY A 54 -1.93 4.74 -2.97
C GLY A 54 -0.58 4.38 -3.62
N LEU A 55 -0.48 4.40 -4.95
CA LEU A 55 0.77 4.12 -5.68
C LEU A 55 1.90 5.10 -5.35
N VAL A 56 1.55 6.36 -5.09
CA VAL A 56 2.52 7.42 -4.83
C VAL A 56 2.98 7.41 -3.36
N LEU A 57 2.15 6.95 -2.43
CA LEU A 57 2.41 6.99 -1.00
C LEU A 57 3.72 6.28 -0.57
N PRO A 58 3.99 5.02 -0.97
CA PRO A 58 5.27 4.33 -0.72
C PRO A 58 6.52 5.13 -1.12
N ARG A 59 6.42 5.95 -2.19
CA ARG A 59 7.54 6.73 -2.70
C ARG A 59 7.95 7.82 -1.73
N PHE A 60 6.98 8.59 -1.24
CA PHE A 60 7.21 9.61 -0.21
C PHE A 60 7.78 9.00 1.06
N LEU A 61 7.30 7.82 1.42
CA LEU A 61 7.74 7.11 2.61
C LEU A 61 9.13 6.49 2.45
N GLY A 62 9.67 6.36 1.24
CA GLY A 62 10.98 5.75 1.03
C GLY A 62 11.08 4.32 1.58
N ILE A 63 10.01 3.54 1.48
CA ILE A 63 9.99 2.15 1.92
C ILE A 63 10.85 1.27 1.01
N ARG A 64 11.07 0.02 1.42
CA ARG A 64 11.83 -0.96 0.64
C ARG A 64 11.24 -1.09 -0.79
N PRO A 65 12.05 -1.00 -1.86
CA PRO A 65 11.53 -1.01 -3.24
C PRO A 65 10.72 -2.26 -3.61
N ALA A 66 11.02 -3.41 -3.00
CA ALA A 66 10.23 -4.62 -3.19
C ALA A 66 8.83 -4.54 -2.56
N LEU A 67 8.71 -3.93 -1.38
CA LEU A 67 7.42 -3.70 -0.73
C LEU A 67 6.62 -2.66 -1.53
N ASP A 68 7.28 -1.60 -1.98
CA ASP A 68 6.72 -0.57 -2.84
C ASP A 68 6.14 -1.15 -4.14
N ALA A 69 6.94 -1.93 -4.88
CA ALA A 69 6.49 -2.56 -6.12
C ALA A 69 5.33 -3.54 -5.89
N LEU A 70 5.41 -4.38 -4.84
CA LEU A 70 4.34 -5.33 -4.54
C LEU A 70 3.04 -4.63 -4.11
N PHE A 71 3.15 -3.57 -3.29
CA PHE A 71 2.02 -2.73 -2.91
C PHE A 71 1.36 -2.10 -4.14
N GLY A 72 2.16 -1.52 -5.03
CA GLY A 72 1.64 -0.90 -6.23
C GLY A 72 1.01 -1.89 -7.20
N LEU A 73 1.63 -3.06 -7.39
CA LEU A 73 1.07 -4.12 -8.23
C LEU A 73 -0.26 -4.63 -7.66
N ALA A 74 -0.33 -4.88 -6.36
CA ALA A 74 -1.55 -5.33 -5.69
C ALA A 74 -2.69 -4.31 -5.84
N LEU A 75 -2.39 -3.00 -5.71
CA LEU A 75 -3.38 -1.95 -5.94
C LEU A 75 -3.89 -1.94 -7.39
N LEU A 76 -3.00 -2.04 -8.38
CA LEU A 76 -3.43 -2.09 -9.78
C LEU A 76 -4.26 -3.33 -10.08
N VAL A 77 -3.87 -4.49 -9.54
CA VAL A 77 -4.64 -5.73 -9.68
C VAL A 77 -6.02 -5.56 -9.06
N ALA A 78 -6.12 -4.99 -7.86
CA ALA A 78 -7.40 -4.75 -7.20
C ALA A 78 -8.30 -3.80 -8.00
N SER A 79 -7.76 -2.66 -8.45
CA SER A 79 -8.53 -1.71 -9.25
C SER A 79 -8.99 -2.29 -10.56
N TRP A 80 -8.11 -2.97 -11.31
CA TRP A 80 -8.51 -3.62 -12.56
C TRP A 80 -9.45 -4.81 -12.34
N SER A 81 -9.40 -5.46 -11.18
CA SER A 81 -10.38 -6.49 -10.82
C SER A 81 -11.78 -5.89 -10.70
N SER A 82 -11.90 -4.70 -10.11
CA SER A 82 -13.17 -3.95 -10.09
C SER A 82 -13.59 -3.52 -11.50
N VAL A 83 -12.71 -2.86 -12.26
CA VAL A 83 -13.02 -2.35 -13.62
C VAL A 83 -13.44 -3.45 -14.60
N LEU A 84 -12.91 -4.67 -14.43
CA LEU A 84 -13.21 -5.81 -15.30
C LEU A 84 -14.32 -6.72 -14.75
N GLY A 85 -14.91 -6.39 -13.60
CA GLY A 85 -15.96 -7.18 -12.97
C GLY A 85 -15.50 -8.58 -12.49
N LEU A 86 -14.24 -8.69 -12.05
CA LEU A 86 -13.66 -9.97 -11.61
C LEU A 86 -14.20 -10.42 -10.24
N TYR A 87 -14.60 -9.49 -9.39
CA TYR A 87 -15.16 -9.82 -8.06
C TYR A 87 -16.54 -10.48 -8.19
N GLU A 88 -17.33 -10.04 -9.16
CA GLU A 88 -18.61 -10.62 -9.52
C GLU A 88 -18.44 -11.98 -10.21
N ALA A 89 -17.43 -12.10 -11.07
CA ALA A 89 -17.14 -13.33 -11.80
C ALA A 89 -16.56 -14.44 -10.88
N TRP A 90 -15.75 -14.06 -9.89
CA TRP A 90 -15.10 -15.01 -8.97
C TRP A 90 -15.03 -14.42 -7.55
N PRO A 91 -16.08 -14.59 -6.73
CA PRO A 91 -16.19 -13.94 -5.42
C PRO A 91 -15.04 -14.24 -4.45
N GLN A 92 -14.45 -15.44 -4.52
CA GLN A 92 -13.31 -15.79 -3.65
C GLN A 92 -12.03 -15.03 -4.01
N TRP A 93 -11.97 -14.40 -5.18
CA TRP A 93 -10.86 -13.53 -5.57
C TRP A 93 -10.76 -12.32 -4.64
N ASP A 94 -11.88 -11.81 -4.16
CA ASP A 94 -11.91 -10.63 -3.30
C ASP A 94 -11.20 -10.87 -1.98
N LEU A 95 -11.48 -12.01 -1.34
CA LEU A 95 -10.78 -12.48 -0.14
C LEU A 95 -9.24 -12.54 -0.34
N VAL A 96 -8.79 -12.94 -1.53
CA VAL A 96 -7.35 -12.98 -1.85
C VAL A 96 -6.78 -11.56 -1.93
N VAL A 97 -7.49 -10.65 -2.60
CA VAL A 97 -7.11 -9.25 -2.72
C VAL A 97 -7.08 -8.58 -1.35
N HIS A 98 -8.11 -8.75 -0.53
CA HIS A 98 -8.18 -8.24 0.84
C HIS A 98 -7.04 -8.76 1.73
N CYS A 99 -6.75 -10.06 1.66
CA CYS A 99 -5.62 -10.65 2.36
C CYS A 99 -4.29 -9.98 1.95
N VAL A 100 -4.03 -9.86 0.66
CA VAL A 100 -2.78 -9.28 0.16
C VAL A 100 -2.67 -7.79 0.47
N LEU A 101 -3.67 -6.99 0.10
CA LEU A 101 -3.62 -5.54 0.25
C LEU A 101 -3.60 -5.11 1.71
N ASN A 102 -4.45 -5.68 2.58
CA ASN A 102 -4.44 -5.31 3.99
C ASN A 102 -3.11 -5.70 4.64
N GLY A 103 -2.51 -6.84 4.24
CA GLY A 103 -1.17 -7.22 4.66
C GLY A 103 -0.12 -6.17 4.30
N LEU A 104 -0.11 -5.72 3.04
CA LEU A 104 0.85 -4.73 2.56
C LEU A 104 0.62 -3.35 3.21
N ILE A 105 -0.64 -2.93 3.36
CA ILE A 105 -1.02 -1.70 4.09
C ILE A 105 -0.56 -1.78 5.54
N ALA A 106 -0.79 -2.89 6.23
CA ALA A 106 -0.34 -3.11 7.60
C ALA A 106 1.18 -3.02 7.73
N ALA A 107 1.93 -3.60 6.78
CA ALA A 107 3.38 -3.52 6.76
C ALA A 107 3.87 -2.07 6.63
N VAL A 108 3.29 -1.31 5.69
CA VAL A 108 3.61 0.11 5.49
C VAL A 108 3.27 0.92 6.74
N ALA A 109 2.08 0.74 7.31
CA ALA A 109 1.61 1.44 8.51
C ALA A 109 2.54 1.18 9.70
N TYR A 110 2.94 -0.07 9.92
CA TYR A 110 3.88 -0.43 10.97
C TYR A 110 5.25 0.21 10.78
N ILE A 111 5.80 0.19 9.56
CA ILE A 111 7.09 0.83 9.26
C ILE A 111 7.03 2.34 9.54
N VAL A 112 5.93 3.01 9.17
CA VAL A 112 5.73 4.43 9.45
C VAL A 112 5.62 4.68 10.95
N ALA A 113 4.84 3.90 11.68
CA ALA A 113 4.69 4.02 13.13
C ALA A 113 6.03 3.79 13.87
N ALA A 114 6.83 2.81 13.42
CA ALA A 114 8.14 2.53 13.98
C ALA A 114 9.12 3.68 13.75
N ARG A 115 9.09 4.30 12.55
CA ARG A 115 9.90 5.48 12.23
C ARG A 115 9.44 6.74 12.97
N ALA A 116 8.17 6.81 13.35
CA ALA A 116 7.64 7.86 14.21
C ALA A 116 7.97 7.65 15.69
N GLY A 117 8.55 6.49 16.08
CA GLY A 117 8.87 6.15 17.45
C GLY A 117 7.67 5.76 18.31
N VAL A 118 6.52 5.46 17.67
CA VAL A 118 5.27 5.12 18.37
C VAL A 118 5.21 3.63 18.72
N VAL A 119 5.90 2.79 17.95
CA VAL A 119 5.96 1.33 18.16
C VAL A 119 7.42 0.85 18.12
N PRO A 120 7.74 -0.33 18.71
CA PRO A 120 9.09 -0.88 18.65
C PRO A 120 9.54 -1.06 17.20
N ALA A 121 10.78 -0.68 16.88
CA ALA A 121 11.32 -0.89 15.55
C ALA A 121 11.78 -2.35 15.37
N VAL A 122 11.45 -2.93 14.21
CA VAL A 122 12.02 -4.18 13.70
C VAL A 122 12.90 -3.83 12.51
N ALA A 123 14.18 -4.18 12.55
CA ALA A 123 15.15 -3.86 11.51
C ALA A 123 16.07 -5.05 11.23
N GLY A 124 15.87 -5.71 10.09
CA GLY A 124 16.55 -6.98 9.80
C GLY A 124 16.25 -8.00 10.89
N ASP A 125 17.26 -8.67 11.44
CA ASP A 125 17.07 -9.69 12.48
C ASP A 125 16.87 -9.12 13.90
N ARG A 126 16.84 -7.80 14.06
CA ARG A 126 16.70 -7.12 15.35
C ARG A 126 15.26 -6.67 15.61
N GLY A 127 14.86 -6.69 16.87
CA GLY A 127 13.56 -6.21 17.35
C GLY A 127 12.53 -7.34 17.58
N PRO A 128 11.50 -7.09 18.40
CA PRO A 128 10.52 -8.09 18.78
C PRO A 128 9.48 -8.29 17.66
N LEU A 129 9.34 -9.52 17.16
CA LEU A 129 8.37 -9.86 16.10
C LEU A 129 6.93 -9.92 16.60
N LEU A 130 6.70 -10.36 17.84
CA LEU A 130 5.35 -10.51 18.37
C LEU A 130 4.57 -9.17 18.38
N PRO A 131 5.13 -8.04 18.87
CA PRO A 131 4.50 -6.73 18.70
C PRO A 131 4.23 -6.36 17.24
N ALA A 132 5.14 -6.69 16.31
CA ALA A 132 4.92 -6.43 14.89
C ALA A 132 3.72 -7.20 14.34
N VAL A 133 3.59 -8.48 14.68
CA VAL A 133 2.45 -9.33 14.30
C VAL A 133 1.14 -8.75 14.82
N VAL A 134 1.06 -8.45 16.12
CA VAL A 134 -0.16 -7.95 16.75
C VAL A 134 -0.54 -6.57 16.21
N LEU A 135 0.43 -5.65 16.10
CA LEU A 135 0.16 -4.30 15.62
C LEU A 135 -0.18 -4.28 14.13
N CYS A 136 0.45 -5.12 13.31
CA CYS A 136 0.04 -5.26 11.91
C CYS A 136 -1.40 -5.77 11.81
N ALA A 137 -1.79 -6.77 12.61
CA ALA A 137 -3.18 -7.22 12.66
C ALA A 137 -4.13 -6.05 12.99
N CYS A 138 -3.82 -5.25 14.02
CA CYS A 138 -4.62 -4.07 14.36
C CYS A 138 -4.68 -3.03 13.21
N PHE A 139 -3.54 -2.71 12.60
CA PHE A 139 -3.48 -1.72 11.52
C PHE A 139 -4.24 -2.17 10.28
N GLY A 140 -4.04 -3.41 9.84
CA GLY A 140 -4.67 -3.93 8.64
C GLY A 140 -6.15 -4.24 8.81
N THR A 141 -6.60 -4.72 9.99
CA THR A 141 -8.03 -4.82 10.28
C THR A 141 -8.69 -3.44 10.32
N THR A 142 -8.01 -2.44 10.91
CA THR A 142 -8.52 -1.06 10.90
C THR A 142 -8.62 -0.51 9.48
N ALA A 143 -7.61 -0.76 8.64
CA ALA A 143 -7.63 -0.38 7.22
C ALA A 143 -8.78 -1.09 6.47
N GLY A 144 -9.00 -2.37 6.76
CA GLY A 144 -10.16 -3.12 6.25
C GLY A 144 -11.48 -2.47 6.65
N VAL A 145 -11.70 -2.17 7.93
CA VAL A 145 -12.93 -1.48 8.37
C VAL A 145 -13.16 -0.15 7.66
N LEU A 146 -12.09 0.62 7.43
CA LEU A 146 -12.19 1.88 6.67
C LEU A 146 -12.55 1.64 5.20
N TRP A 147 -12.07 0.55 4.61
CA TRP A 147 -12.45 0.14 3.25
C TRP A 147 -13.92 -0.24 3.17
N GLU A 148 -14.41 -1.09 4.07
CA GLU A 148 -15.83 -1.49 4.15
C GLU A 148 -16.76 -0.28 4.31
N TRP A 149 -16.36 0.71 5.11
CA TRP A 149 -17.09 1.97 5.22
C TRP A 149 -17.07 2.77 3.91
N GLY A 150 -15.95 2.72 3.18
CA GLY A 150 -15.81 3.30 1.85
C GLY A 150 -16.74 2.65 0.83
N GLU A 151 -16.80 1.33 0.80
CA GLU A 151 -17.70 0.56 -0.08
C GLU A 151 -19.16 0.81 0.25
N TRP A 152 -19.52 0.76 1.54
CA TRP A 152 -20.86 1.14 1.98
C TRP A 152 -21.24 2.56 1.55
N ALA A 153 -20.32 3.53 1.70
CA ALA A 153 -20.56 4.90 1.28
C ALA A 153 -20.69 5.02 -0.25
N GLY A 154 -19.83 4.31 -0.99
CA GLY A 154 -19.90 4.21 -2.46
C GLY A 154 -21.24 3.66 -2.91
N HIS A 155 -21.65 2.51 -2.37
CA HIS A 155 -22.95 1.89 -2.62
C HIS A 155 -24.11 2.85 -2.32
N ARG A 156 -24.05 3.52 -1.17
CA ARG A 156 -25.17 4.33 -0.68
C ARG A 156 -25.32 5.67 -1.40
N PHE A 157 -24.22 6.30 -1.78
CA PHE A 157 -24.21 7.70 -2.24
C PHE A 157 -23.74 7.88 -3.68
N ILE A 158 -23.06 6.90 -4.28
CA ILE A 158 -22.45 7.02 -5.61
C ILE A 158 -23.11 6.05 -6.59
N ASP A 159 -22.99 4.75 -6.36
CA ASP A 159 -23.48 3.71 -7.26
C ASP A 159 -23.90 2.46 -6.49
N SER A 160 -25.19 2.12 -6.53
CA SER A 160 -25.76 0.95 -5.87
C SER A 160 -25.31 -0.40 -6.44
N SER A 161 -24.58 -0.42 -7.57
CA SER A 161 -23.97 -1.63 -8.11
C SER A 161 -22.77 -2.10 -7.30
N ILE A 162 -22.12 -1.20 -6.54
CA ILE A 162 -21.03 -1.56 -5.62
C ILE A 162 -21.58 -2.55 -4.59
N PHE A 163 -20.96 -3.73 -4.52
CA PHE A 163 -21.46 -4.81 -3.67
C PHE A 163 -21.20 -4.51 -2.19
N VAL A 164 -22.18 -4.84 -1.35
CA VAL A 164 -22.08 -4.77 0.12
C VAL A 164 -22.89 -5.93 0.70
N GLY A 165 -22.25 -6.78 1.49
CA GLY A 165 -22.88 -7.94 2.14
C GLY A 165 -22.36 -8.17 3.55
N TYR A 166 -23.17 -8.74 4.45
CA TYR A 166 -22.72 -8.99 5.82
C TYR A 166 -21.63 -10.07 5.88
N GLU A 167 -21.86 -11.20 5.20
CA GLU A 167 -20.90 -12.29 5.11
C GLU A 167 -19.66 -11.92 4.31
N ASP A 168 -19.82 -11.02 3.34
CA ASP A 168 -18.77 -10.44 2.49
C ASP A 168 -17.81 -9.61 3.34
N THR A 169 -18.31 -8.54 3.95
CA THR A 169 -17.58 -7.69 4.91
C THR A 169 -16.89 -8.50 6.00
N LEU A 170 -17.56 -9.51 6.59
CA LEU A 170 -16.91 -10.35 7.60
C LEU A 170 -15.80 -11.21 7.01
N GLY A 171 -15.98 -11.74 5.80
CA GLY A 171 -14.98 -12.49 5.06
C GLY A 171 -13.75 -11.64 4.74
N ASP A 172 -13.96 -10.42 4.26
CA ASP A 172 -12.90 -9.49 3.87
C ASP A 172 -12.10 -8.98 5.06
N LEU A 173 -12.78 -8.66 6.17
CA LEU A 173 -12.11 -8.32 7.41
C LEU A 173 -11.30 -9.50 7.97
N ALA A 174 -11.82 -10.72 7.89
CA ALA A 174 -11.10 -11.92 8.34
C ALA A 174 -9.88 -12.22 7.45
N ALA A 175 -10.05 -12.20 6.14
CA ALA A 175 -8.98 -12.40 5.17
C ALA A 175 -7.90 -11.31 5.29
N GLY A 176 -8.33 -10.06 5.40
CA GLY A 176 -7.44 -8.92 5.63
C GLY A 176 -6.67 -9.02 6.94
N ALA A 177 -7.30 -9.48 8.03
CA ALA A 177 -6.62 -9.72 9.30
C ALA A 177 -5.55 -10.81 9.18
N LEU A 178 -5.84 -11.92 8.48
CA LEU A 178 -4.87 -12.99 8.23
C LEU A 178 -3.65 -12.48 7.45
N GLY A 179 -3.87 -11.75 6.36
CA GLY A 179 -2.80 -11.14 5.58
C GLY A 179 -1.94 -10.17 6.39
N SER A 180 -2.57 -9.43 7.29
CA SER A 180 -1.90 -8.49 8.20
C SER A 180 -1.04 -9.18 9.25
N ILE A 181 -1.51 -10.30 9.80
CA ILE A 181 -0.72 -11.15 10.71
C ILE A 181 0.52 -11.68 9.98
N LEU A 182 0.35 -12.20 8.75
CA LEU A 182 1.45 -12.70 7.92
C LEU A 182 2.45 -11.60 7.60
N ALA A 183 1.98 -10.39 7.26
CA ALA A 183 2.83 -9.24 7.00
C ALA A 183 3.68 -8.85 8.23
N GLY A 184 3.09 -8.87 9.43
CA GLY A 184 3.82 -8.65 10.68
C GLY A 184 4.84 -9.75 10.98
N ALA A 185 4.52 -11.01 10.68
CA ALA A 185 5.47 -12.12 10.82
C ALA A 185 6.68 -11.97 9.88
N LEU A 186 6.46 -11.40 8.70
CA LEU A 186 7.48 -11.10 7.69
C LEU A 186 8.16 -9.74 7.87
N MET A 187 7.92 -9.02 8.96
CA MET A 187 8.38 -7.63 9.15
C MET A 187 9.90 -7.45 9.01
N ARG A 188 10.69 -8.45 9.42
CA ARG A 188 12.16 -8.43 9.25
C ARG A 188 12.58 -8.29 7.79
N PHE A 189 11.86 -8.95 6.88
CA PHE A 189 12.11 -8.86 5.44
C PHE A 189 11.73 -7.48 4.91
N TRP A 190 10.55 -6.99 5.31
CA TRP A 190 10.02 -5.70 4.86
C TRP A 190 10.90 -4.52 5.29
N SER A 191 11.48 -4.57 6.49
CA SER A 191 12.29 -3.49 7.06
C SER A 191 13.78 -3.52 6.69
N ALA A 192 14.26 -4.56 6.00
CA ALA A 192 15.69 -4.81 5.84
C ALA A 192 16.49 -3.76 5.04
N LYS A 193 15.85 -2.99 4.13
CA LYS A 193 16.52 -1.96 3.31
C LYS A 193 15.56 -0.81 2.97
N SER A 194 15.89 0.41 3.38
CA SER A 194 15.09 1.63 3.23
C SER A 194 15.86 2.68 2.41
N ARG A 195 15.15 3.52 1.66
CA ARG A 195 15.72 4.61 0.82
C ARG A 195 15.50 6.01 1.39
N VAL A 196 14.99 6.11 2.62
CA VAL A 196 14.77 7.42 3.28
C VAL A 196 16.06 8.24 3.31
N VAL A 197 16.00 9.46 2.80
CA VAL A 197 17.10 10.43 2.88
C VAL A 197 17.13 11.02 4.30
N GLY A 198 18.29 10.90 4.98
CA GLY A 198 18.50 11.44 6.32
C GLY A 198 19.02 12.89 6.29
N PRO A 199 18.76 13.71 7.33
CA PRO A 199 19.33 15.05 7.45
C PRO A 199 20.85 14.95 7.65
N GLY A 200 21.61 15.02 6.56
CA GLY A 200 23.08 14.94 6.57
C GLY A 200 23.74 14.41 5.30
N ALA A 201 22.98 13.81 4.37
CA ALA A 201 23.54 13.21 3.15
C ALA A 201 24.19 14.22 2.17
N SER A 202 23.94 15.52 2.33
CA SER A 202 24.44 16.59 1.44
C SER A 202 25.67 17.36 1.94
N ARG A 203 26.29 17.01 3.08
CA ARG A 203 27.50 17.72 3.59
C ARG A 203 28.85 17.11 3.20
N GLY A 204 28.89 16.13 2.29
CA GLY A 204 30.10 15.37 1.95
C GLY A 204 30.83 15.76 0.66
N VAL A 205 30.43 16.82 -0.05
CA VAL A 205 31.11 17.25 -1.30
C VAL A 205 31.50 18.72 -1.16
N GLY A 206 32.63 18.99 -0.51
CA GLY A 206 33.09 20.37 -0.32
C GLY A 206 34.36 20.52 0.50
N GLY A 207 35.31 19.58 0.40
CA GLY A 207 36.58 19.71 1.11
C GLY A 207 37.63 18.72 0.63
N ALA A 208 38.26 19.01 -0.52
CA ALA A 208 39.65 18.70 -0.82
C ALA A 208 39.96 19.07 -2.29
N ALA A 209 40.50 20.28 -2.50
CA ALA A 209 41.57 20.66 -3.43
C ALA A 209 41.55 22.18 -3.59
#